data_AF-W1X8B2-F1
#
_entry.id   AF-W1X8B2-F1
#
_cell.length_a   1.000
_cell.length_b   1.000
_cell.length_c   1.000
_cell.angle_alpha   90.00
_cell.angle_beta   90.00
_cell.angle_gamma   90.00
#
_symmetry.space_group_name_H-M   'P 1'
#
loop_
_entity.id
_entity.type
_entity.pdbx_description
1 polymer ?
#
loop_
_entity_poly.entity_id
_entity_poly.type
_entity_poly.pdbx_seq_one_letter_code
_entity_poly.pdbx_strand_id
1 'polypeptide(L)'
;FVAGFIGSPAMNFINVTLKGDEIVAQDLSLKVPEGALKVLREKGYEGKKLIFGIRPEDINTEAAFLETFPDSVVHAKISVSELLGSESHLYCQIADNEF
;
A
#
# COMPACT_ATOMS: atom_id res chain seq x y z
N PHE A 1 12.56 -0.83 -10.17
CA PHE A 1 13.11 -0.03 -11.27
C PHE A 1 12.01 0.43 -12.22
N VAL A 2 11.45 -0.41 -13.10
CA VAL A 2 10.38 0.01 -14.04
C VAL A 2 9.18 0.66 -13.31
N ALA A 3 8.67 -0.03 -12.28
CA ALA A 3 7.52 0.45 -11.51
C ALA A 3 7.75 1.75 -10.73
N GLY A 4 9.02 2.11 -10.44
CA GLY A 4 9.36 3.37 -9.76
C GLY A 4 9.77 4.50 -10.70
N PHE A 5 9.89 4.23 -12.00
CA PHE A 5 10.37 5.20 -12.99
C PHE A 5 9.28 5.62 -13.99
N ILE A 6 8.27 4.79 -14.21
CA ILE A 6 7.17 5.06 -15.15
C ILE A 6 5.87 5.29 -14.37
N GLY A 7 5.45 6.56 -14.32
CA GLY A 7 4.29 7.05 -13.57
C GLY A 7 4.66 8.31 -12.78
N SER A 8 3.76 9.30 -12.76
CA SER A 8 3.92 10.52 -11.97
C SER A 8 2.60 10.77 -11.22
N PRO A 9 2.59 10.73 -9.88
CA PRO A 9 3.74 10.50 -8.99
C PRO A 9 4.26 9.04 -9.06
N ALA A 10 5.46 8.82 -8.53
CA ALA A 10 6.08 7.49 -8.56
C ALA A 10 5.32 6.48 -7.67
N MET A 11 5.46 5.19 -7.97
CA MET A 11 4.86 4.12 -7.14
C MET A 11 5.47 4.10 -5.74
N ASN A 12 4.61 3.92 -4.73
CA ASN A 12 5.00 3.75 -3.34
C ASN A 12 5.44 2.31 -3.10
N PHE A 13 6.59 2.13 -2.44
CA PHE A 13 7.14 0.81 -2.11
C PHE A 13 7.29 0.63 -0.61
N ILE A 14 6.68 -0.43 -0.07
CA ILE A 14 6.69 -0.74 1.35
C ILE A 14 7.25 -2.15 1.55
N ASN A 15 8.22 -2.30 2.45
CA ASN A 15 8.74 -3.61 2.83
C ASN A 15 7.76 -4.30 3.79
N VAL A 16 7.20 -5.43 3.37
CA VAL A 16 6.20 -6.19 4.13
C VAL A 16 6.64 -7.65 4.31
N THR A 17 5.98 -8.37 5.21
CA THR A 17 6.13 -9.82 5.37
C THR A 17 4.78 -10.48 5.16
N LEU A 18 4.73 -11.54 4.36
CA LEU A 18 3.51 -12.35 4.24
C LEU A 18 3.30 -13.18 5.51
N LYS A 19 2.16 -13.03 6.17
CA LYS A 19 1.74 -13.82 7.34
C LYS A 19 0.31 -14.28 7.14
N GLY A 20 0.10 -15.58 6.95
CA GLY A 20 -1.23 -16.14 6.76
C GLY A 20 -1.85 -15.69 5.44
N ASP A 21 -2.85 -14.80 5.52
CA ASP A 21 -3.52 -14.17 4.38
C ASP A 21 -3.29 -12.65 4.30
N GLU A 22 -2.38 -12.11 5.11
CA GLU A 22 -2.08 -10.69 5.19
C GLU A 22 -0.61 -10.37 4.86
N ILE A 23 -0.38 -9.19 4.28
CA ILE A 23 0.93 -8.57 4.26
C ILE A 23 1.06 -7.60 5.42
N VAL A 24 2.12 -7.76 6.20
CA VAL A 24 2.31 -7.01 7.45
C VAL A 24 3.62 -6.23 7.42
N ALA A 25 3.57 -4.94 7.75
CA ALA A 25 4.68 -4.10 8.17
C ALA A 25 4.27 -3.33 9.44
N GLN A 26 5.21 -2.70 10.15
CA GLN A 26 5.03 -2.05 11.47
C GLN A 26 3.57 -1.70 11.83
N ASP A 27 3.00 -0.67 11.19
CA ASP A 27 1.62 -0.20 11.40
C ASP A 27 0.70 -0.46 10.18
N LEU A 28 1.06 -1.43 9.35
CA LEU A 28 0.35 -1.80 8.13
C LEU A 28 -0.03 -3.29 8.20
N SER A 29 -1.32 -3.59 8.19
CA SER A 29 -1.82 -4.94 7.87
C SER A 29 -2.84 -4.83 6.75
N LEU A 30 -2.61 -5.56 5.66
CA LEU A 30 -3.52 -5.58 4.52
C LEU A 30 -3.79 -7.02 4.09
N LYS A 31 -5.06 -7.35 3.91
CA LYS A 31 -5.48 -8.64 3.40
C LYS A 31 -5.10 -8.80 1.94
N VAL A 32 -4.50 -9.94 1.61
CA VAL A 32 -4.12 -10.28 0.24
C VAL A 32 -5.30 -10.93 -0.47
N PRO A 33 -5.72 -10.44 -1.65
CA PRO A 33 -6.76 -11.08 -2.44
C PRO A 33 -6.42 -12.56 -2.75
N GLU A 34 -7.43 -13.43 -2.70
CA GLU A 34 -7.25 -14.89 -2.76
C GLU A 34 -6.42 -15.36 -3.98
N GLY A 35 -6.64 -14.74 -5.15
CA GLY A 35 -5.89 -15.05 -6.37
C GLY A 35 -4.39 -14.77 -6.25
N ALA A 36 -4.01 -13.63 -5.65
CA ALA A 36 -2.61 -13.29 -5.40
C ALA A 36 -2.01 -14.16 -4.29
N LEU A 37 -2.78 -14.40 -3.23
CA LEU A 37 -2.38 -15.22 -2.09
C LEU A 37 -2.02 -16.65 -2.51
N LYS A 38 -2.84 -17.25 -3.38
CA LYS A 38 -2.57 -18.58 -3.94
C LYS A 38 -1.21 -18.65 -4.63
N VAL A 39 -0.91 -17.70 -5.51
CA VAL A 39 0.36 -17.62 -6.23
C VAL A 39 1.55 -17.43 -5.28
N LEU A 40 1.39 -16.59 -4.25
CA LEU A 40 2.43 -16.37 -3.25
C LEU A 40 2.72 -17.63 -2.43
N ARG A 41 1.68 -18.37 -2.03
CA ARG A 41 1.81 -19.63 -1.29
C ARG A 41 2.44 -20.73 -2.14
N GLU A 42 2.00 -20.91 -3.38
CA GLU A 42 2.57 -21.89 -4.32
C GLU A 42 4.07 -21.65 -4.56
N LYS A 43 4.51 -20.40 -4.54
CA LYS A 43 5.93 -20.02 -4.64
C LYS A 43 6.67 -20.02 -3.29
N GLY A 44 6.01 -20.38 -2.19
CA GLY A 44 6.61 -20.50 -0.87
C GLY A 44 7.05 -19.16 -0.28
N TYR A 45 6.25 -18.11 -0.40
CA TYR A 45 6.53 -16.79 0.19
C TYR A 45 6.03 -16.60 1.62
N GLU A 46 5.38 -17.60 2.22
CA GLU A 46 4.94 -17.57 3.62
C GLU A 46 6.12 -17.23 4.56
N GLY A 47 5.94 -16.23 5.43
CA GLY A 47 6.96 -15.75 6.35
C GLY A 47 8.13 -15.00 5.72
N LYS A 48 8.13 -14.77 4.38
CA LYS A 48 9.21 -14.06 3.69
C LYS A 48 8.93 -12.57 3.55
N LYS A 49 10.03 -11.79 3.47
CA LYS A 49 9.98 -10.37 3.12
C LYS A 49 9.63 -10.19 1.65
N LEU A 50 8.72 -9.26 1.38
CA LEU A 50 8.24 -8.86 0.07
C LEU A 50 8.31 -7.33 -0.03
N ILE A 51 8.27 -6.82 -1.27
CA ILE A 51 8.07 -5.41 -1.54
C ILE A 51 6.64 -5.27 -2.05
N PHE A 52 5.80 -4.58 -1.28
CA PHE A 52 4.47 -4.16 -1.69
C PHE A 52 4.58 -2.85 -2.46
N GLY A 53 3.95 -2.79 -3.63
CA GLY A 53 3.91 -1.60 -4.48
C GLY A 53 2.48 -1.14 -4.69
N ILE A 54 2.19 0.13 -4.44
CA ILE A 54 0.88 0.75 -4.70
C ILE A 54 1.08 2.11 -5.35
N ARG A 55 0.26 2.45 -6.34
CA ARG A 55 0.33 3.78 -6.95
C ARG A 55 -0.45 4.80 -6.13
N PRO A 56 -0.03 6.07 -6.09
CA PRO A 56 -0.77 7.11 -5.39
C PRO A 56 -2.22 7.22 -5.84
N GLU A 57 -2.50 7.08 -7.14
CA GLU A 57 -3.86 7.14 -7.70
C GLU A 57 -4.78 5.99 -7.26
N ASP A 58 -4.22 4.90 -6.73
CA ASP A 58 -5.00 3.75 -6.21
C ASP A 58 -5.32 3.90 -4.70
N ILE A 59 -4.83 4.96 -4.04
CA ILE A 59 -5.10 5.25 -2.63
C ILE A 59 -6.34 6.15 -2.53
N ASN A 60 -7.39 5.63 -1.87
CA ASN A 60 -8.67 6.33 -1.75
C ASN A 60 -8.93 6.72 -0.29
N THR A 61 -9.38 7.97 -0.08
CA THR A 61 -9.70 8.52 1.26
C THR A 61 -11.19 8.74 1.48
N GLU A 62 -12.01 8.54 0.43
CA GLU A 62 -13.45 8.75 0.47
C GLU A 62 -14.14 7.69 1.34
N ALA A 63 -15.08 8.12 2.19
CA ALA A 63 -15.79 7.24 3.12
C ALA A 63 -16.46 6.04 2.43
N ALA A 64 -17.03 6.25 1.23
CA ALA A 64 -17.68 5.18 0.47
C ALA A 64 -16.71 4.04 0.09
N PHE A 65 -15.45 4.36 -0.24
CA PHE A 65 -14.42 3.36 -0.52
C PHE A 65 -13.99 2.63 0.75
N LEU A 66 -13.82 3.36 1.85
CA LEU A 66 -13.44 2.78 3.15
C LEU A 66 -14.51 1.80 3.69
N GLU A 67 -15.79 2.14 3.51
CA GLU A 67 -16.91 1.26 3.89
C GLU A 67 -17.02 0.02 2.97
N THR A 68 -16.67 0.17 1.69
CA THR A 68 -16.72 -0.93 0.71
C THR A 68 -15.57 -1.92 0.92
N PHE A 69 -14.39 -1.44 1.34
CA PHE A 69 -13.18 -2.25 1.52
C PHE A 69 -12.63 -2.16 2.96
N PRO A 70 -13.39 -2.61 3.98
CA PRO A 70 -13.00 -2.45 5.38
C PRO A 70 -11.74 -3.23 5.75
N ASP A 71 -11.46 -4.34 5.06
CA ASP A 71 -10.26 -5.18 5.25
C ASP A 71 -9.00 -4.59 4.60
N SER A 72 -9.12 -3.44 3.92
CA SER A 72 -8.04 -2.78 3.17
C SER A 72 -7.79 -1.34 3.63
N VAL A 73 -8.09 -1.04 4.90
CA VAL A 73 -7.94 0.29 5.47
C VAL A 73 -6.63 0.40 6.26
N VAL A 74 -5.89 1.47 5.99
CA VAL A 74 -4.63 1.78 6.69
C VAL A 74 -4.71 3.17 7.28
N HIS A 75 -4.20 3.33 8.51
CA HIS A 75 -4.11 4.63 9.15
C HIS A 75 -2.71 5.19 8.91
N ALA A 76 -2.63 6.30 8.18
CA ALA A 76 -1.39 6.99 7.89
C ALA A 76 -1.47 8.44 8.35
N LYS A 77 -0.31 9.01 8.75
CA LYS A 77 -0.22 10.42 9.12
C LYS A 77 0.20 11.22 7.90
N ILE A 78 -0.54 12.27 7.56
CA ILE A 78 -0.15 13.19 6.49
C ILE A 78 0.98 14.09 7.03
N SER A 79 2.14 14.05 6.36
CA SER A 79 3.32 14.88 6.63
C SER A 79 3.29 16.17 5.83
N VAL A 80 2.95 16.07 4.54
CA VAL A 80 2.87 17.23 3.63
C VAL A 80 1.63 17.09 2.75
N SER A 81 0.93 18.19 2.53
CA SER A 81 -0.17 18.29 1.57
C SER A 81 0.19 19.37 0.55
N GLU A 82 0.41 18.97 -0.70
CA GLU A 82 0.73 19.88 -1.79
C GLU A 82 -0.45 19.98 -2.75
N LEU A 83 -1.01 21.19 -2.91
CA LEU A 83 -2.10 21.45 -3.84
C LEU A 83 -1.53 21.83 -5.21
N LEU A 84 -1.77 20.99 -6.22
CA LEU A 84 -1.30 21.18 -7.59
C LEU A 84 -2.42 21.66 -8.54
N GLY A 85 -3.40 22.39 -8.00
CA GLY A 85 -4.55 22.91 -8.74
C GLY A 85 -5.77 22.04 -8.55
N SER A 86 -6.04 21.11 -9.47
CA SER A 86 -7.21 20.22 -9.41
C SER A 86 -7.01 18.98 -8.52
N GLU A 87 -5.78 18.72 -8.10
CA GLU A 87 -5.40 17.54 -7.31
C GLU A 87 -4.51 17.94 -6.14
N SER A 88 -4.54 17.16 -5.06
CA SER A 88 -3.65 17.32 -3.91
C SER A 88 -2.77 16.08 -3.76
N HIS A 89 -1.47 16.27 -3.69
CA HIS A 89 -0.51 15.22 -3.33
C HIS A 89 -0.36 15.18 -1.81
N LEU A 90 -0.66 14.02 -1.23
CA LEU A 90 -0.52 13.78 0.21
C LEU A 90 0.69 12.89 0.43
N TYR A 91 1.73 13.46 1.05
CA TYR A 91 2.86 12.69 1.55
C TYR A 91 2.48 12.15 2.92
N CYS A 92 2.45 10.83 3.02
CA CYS A 92 1.94 10.09 4.15
C CYS A 92 3.06 9.28 4.80
N GLN A 93 2.99 9.18 6.13
CA GLN A 93 3.91 8.40 6.92
C GLN A 93 3.16 7.25 7.59
N ILE A 94 3.66 6.04 7.41
CA ILE A 94 3.30 4.85 8.20
C ILE A 94 4.57 4.42 8.93
N ALA A 95 4.54 4.50 10.26
CA ALA A 95 5.69 4.27 11.12
C ALA A 95 6.93 5.10 10.68
N ASP A 96 8.04 4.46 10.29
CA ASP A 96 9.26 5.16 9.82
C ASP A 96 9.33 5.34 8.29
N ASN A 97 8.31 4.92 7.54
CA ASN A 97 8.31 5.00 6.08
C ASN A 97 7.44 6.16 5.60
N GLU A 98 8.01 7.02 4.74
CA GLU A 98 7.34 8.12 4.06
C GLU A 98 7.07 7.76 2.60
N PHE A 99 5.87 8.05 2.10
CA PHE A 99 5.41 7.73 0.75
C PHE A 99 4.26 8.65 0.29
#